data_AF-A0A812UD47-F1
#
_entry.id   AF-A0A812UD47-F1
#
_cell.length_a   1.000
_cell.length_b   1.000
_cell.length_c   1.000
_cell.angle_alpha   90.00
_cell.angle_beta   90.00
_cell.angle_gamma   90.00
#
_symmetry.space_group_name_H-M   'P 1'
#
loop_
_entity.id
_entity.type
_entity.pdbx_description
1 polymer ?
#
loop_
_entity_poly.entity_id
_entity_poly.type
_entity_poly.pdbx_seq_one_letter_code
_entity_poly.pdbx_strand_id
1 'polypeptide(L)'
;MSSEESEPVEAAAGSGLVNHSGQSSSSAKPSTGSRSSAADRGGGKARAWFSAYGPRCKCPSGSTTSTPSGPSRPPGSGATLEDDDPLKGFELSFLSLSGVDDTVSPRTLCDISQEFSFVEWGVNFRAEKQGREPRYASLAWLRQLQEEIDRRQQTGKFAPIHFAAHLGGEYCVDVLKGDASLVRTLWEDYGFLRVYLCPTRANGVNSSQLKKYLTTLRQVILALPQVEFVLLVTKETRALTFHLMNDCQPNLAFFYFSEEAEAGTSESSDKSRVQSTAPTNGQSSRVKRPAPCPHPGIHCGYGGGLTSENLTTELRNIARAVGPPKRTVWVDLESGLRSRAAGRPDEFDLGK
;
A
#
# COMPACT_ATOMS: atom_id res chain seq x y z
N MET A 1 -44.35 51.78 24.99
CA MET A 1 -43.18 51.49 25.85
C MET A 1 -42.75 50.07 25.54
N SER A 2 -41.56 49.76 25.06
CA SER A 2 -40.70 50.34 24.03
C SER A 2 -40.02 49.12 23.42
N SER A 3 -39.90 49.12 22.10
CA SER A 3 -39.22 48.11 21.30
C SER A 3 -37.71 48.16 21.52
N GLU A 4 -37.07 47.00 21.75
CA GLU A 4 -35.62 46.83 21.73
C GLU A 4 -35.20 46.34 20.34
N GLU A 5 -34.55 47.23 19.59
CA GLU A 5 -33.81 46.93 18.37
C GLU A 5 -32.35 46.61 18.71
N SER A 6 -31.86 45.59 18.03
CA SER A 6 -30.49 45.12 17.96
C SER A 6 -29.68 45.90 16.91
N GLU A 7 -28.50 46.40 17.28
CA GLU A 7 -27.48 46.89 16.34
C GLU A 7 -26.23 45.98 16.30
N PRO A 8 -25.62 45.76 15.12
CA PRO A 8 -24.36 45.05 14.95
C PRO A 8 -23.14 45.98 14.85
N VAL A 9 -21.98 45.41 15.18
CA VAL A 9 -20.65 46.05 15.21
C VAL A 9 -20.02 46.05 13.80
N GLU A 10 -19.74 47.24 13.25
CA GLU A 10 -18.85 47.45 12.09
C GLU A 10 -17.38 47.55 12.55
N ALA A 11 -16.48 46.88 11.83
CA ALA A 11 -15.03 47.05 11.95
C ALA A 11 -14.45 47.55 10.62
N ALA A 12 -13.60 48.58 10.76
CA ALA A 12 -13.16 49.50 9.73
C ALA A 12 -12.21 48.91 8.67
N ALA A 13 -12.40 49.34 7.43
CA ALA A 13 -11.44 49.30 6.33
C ALA A 13 -10.70 50.64 6.24
N GLY A 14 -9.37 50.61 6.37
CA GLY A 14 -8.49 51.77 6.18
C GLY A 14 -7.74 51.68 4.87
N SER A 15 -8.16 52.46 3.88
CA SER A 15 -7.45 52.67 2.61
C SER A 15 -6.61 53.95 2.70
N GLY A 16 -5.28 53.83 2.60
CA GLY A 16 -4.35 54.95 2.54
C GLY A 16 -3.50 54.87 1.27
N LEU A 17 -3.86 55.68 0.27
CA LEU A 17 -3.11 55.95 -0.96
C LEU A 17 -2.12 57.10 -0.71
N VAL A 18 -0.82 56.86 -0.89
CA VAL A 18 0.17 57.93 -1.11
C VAL A 18 1.14 57.48 -2.21
N ASN A 19 1.13 58.23 -3.31
CA ASN A 19 2.11 58.18 -4.40
C ASN A 19 3.40 58.88 -3.98
N HIS A 20 4.56 58.27 -4.23
CA HIS A 20 5.77 59.01 -4.56
C HIS A 20 6.63 58.28 -5.60
N SER A 21 6.84 58.99 -6.70
CA SER A 21 7.80 58.74 -7.78
C SER A 21 9.25 58.82 -7.30
N GLY A 22 10.10 57.92 -7.77
CA GLY A 22 11.55 58.02 -7.61
C GLY A 22 12.30 56.92 -8.37
N GLN A 23 12.68 57.22 -9.61
CA GLN A 23 13.65 56.42 -10.37
C GLN A 23 15.04 56.51 -9.71
N SER A 24 15.71 55.37 -9.55
CA SER A 24 17.17 55.33 -9.66
C SER A 24 17.64 53.91 -10.02
N SER A 25 18.40 53.87 -11.11
CA SER A 25 19.09 52.72 -11.67
C SER A 25 20.31 52.34 -10.83
N SER A 26 20.48 51.06 -10.52
CA SER A 26 21.81 50.48 -10.36
C SER A 26 21.82 49.01 -10.74
N SER A 27 22.75 48.71 -11.64
CA SER A 27 23.05 47.43 -12.24
C SER A 27 23.98 46.64 -11.33
N ALA A 28 23.51 45.48 -10.85
CA ALA A 28 24.34 44.50 -10.16
C ALA A 28 24.33 43.18 -10.92
N LYS A 29 25.53 42.72 -11.33
CA LYS A 29 25.79 41.44 -11.99
C LYS A 29 25.46 40.28 -11.04
N PRO A 30 24.84 39.18 -11.52
CA PRO A 30 24.71 37.98 -10.71
C PRO A 30 26.03 37.20 -10.73
N SER A 31 26.52 36.89 -9.53
CA SER A 31 27.60 35.94 -9.31
C SER A 31 27.10 34.53 -9.60
N THR A 32 27.85 33.82 -10.45
CA THR A 32 27.66 32.41 -10.77
C THR A 32 28.03 31.55 -9.56
N GLY A 33 27.06 31.30 -8.68
CA GLY A 33 27.17 30.30 -7.62
C GLY A 33 27.00 28.89 -8.20
N SER A 34 28.05 28.09 -8.09
CA SER A 34 28.08 26.65 -8.38
C SER A 34 27.00 25.91 -7.57
N ARG A 35 25.86 25.59 -8.20
CA ARG A 35 24.90 24.62 -7.68
C ARG A 35 25.47 23.22 -7.90
N SER A 36 25.89 22.57 -6.81
CA SER A 36 26.12 21.13 -6.80
C SER A 36 24.78 20.41 -7.03
N SER A 37 24.70 19.62 -8.09
CA SER A 37 23.50 18.87 -8.46
C SER A 37 23.26 17.73 -7.48
N ALA A 38 22.17 17.82 -6.70
CA ALA A 38 21.69 16.75 -5.82
C ALA A 38 21.09 15.54 -6.58
N ALA A 39 21.02 15.59 -7.92
CA ALA A 39 20.32 14.61 -8.75
C ALA A 39 20.98 13.22 -8.89
N ASP A 40 22.21 13.02 -8.37
CA ASP A 40 22.96 11.78 -8.63
C ASP A 40 22.91 10.75 -7.47
N ARG A 41 22.19 11.05 -6.38
CA ARG A 41 22.24 10.20 -5.16
C ARG A 41 21.17 9.10 -5.09
N GLY A 42 20.08 9.20 -5.85
CA GLY A 42 18.94 8.25 -5.75
C GLY A 42 18.93 7.10 -6.76
N GLY A 43 19.44 7.31 -7.99
CA GLY A 43 19.18 6.40 -9.12
C GLY A 43 19.92 5.05 -9.10
N GLY A 44 21.07 4.97 -8.41
CA GLY A 44 21.91 3.77 -8.41
C GLY A 44 21.32 2.59 -7.63
N LYS A 45 20.57 2.85 -6.55
CA LYS A 45 20.10 1.82 -5.61
C LYS A 45 18.82 1.11 -6.07
N ALA A 46 17.89 1.83 -6.73
CA ALA A 46 16.66 1.26 -7.26
C ALA A 46 16.93 0.20 -8.37
N ARG A 47 18.00 0.35 -9.16
CA ARG A 47 18.41 -0.66 -10.15
C ARG A 47 18.83 -2.00 -9.54
N ALA A 48 19.46 -1.99 -8.36
CA ALA A 48 19.87 -3.23 -7.68
C ALA A 48 18.66 -4.04 -7.20
N TRP A 49 17.57 -3.37 -6.80
CA TRP A 49 16.33 -4.00 -6.37
C TRP A 49 15.62 -4.77 -7.49
N PHE A 50 15.41 -4.16 -8.67
CA PHE A 50 14.81 -4.88 -9.82
C PHE A 50 15.63 -6.10 -10.25
N SER A 51 16.95 -6.07 -10.03
CA SER A 51 17.83 -7.20 -10.33
C SER A 51 17.72 -8.34 -9.28
N ALA A 52 17.52 -7.99 -8.01
CA ALA A 52 17.44 -8.94 -6.90
C ALA A 52 16.03 -9.52 -6.66
N TYR A 53 14.98 -8.69 -6.80
CA TYR A 53 13.60 -9.03 -6.43
C TYR A 53 12.54 -8.63 -7.46
N GLY A 54 12.92 -7.96 -8.56
CA GLY A 54 12.01 -7.73 -9.67
C GLY A 54 11.50 -9.06 -10.26
N PRO A 55 10.27 -9.11 -10.80
CA PRO A 55 9.70 -10.34 -11.34
C PRO A 55 10.60 -10.91 -12.43
N ARG A 56 11.36 -11.96 -12.09
CA ARG A 56 12.12 -12.77 -13.06
C ARG A 56 11.15 -13.67 -13.81
N CYS A 57 10.24 -13.08 -14.58
CA CYS A 57 9.42 -13.81 -15.54
C CYS A 57 10.29 -14.26 -16.71
N LYS A 58 11.02 -15.37 -16.53
CA LYS A 58 11.45 -16.16 -17.68
C LYS A 58 10.21 -16.89 -18.19
N CYS A 59 9.55 -16.32 -19.20
CA CYS A 59 8.57 -17.06 -19.98
C CYS A 59 9.28 -18.31 -20.54
N PRO A 60 8.84 -19.55 -20.23
CA PRO A 60 9.44 -20.72 -20.83
C PRO A 60 9.11 -20.71 -22.32
N SER A 61 10.13 -20.46 -23.14
CA SER A 61 10.08 -20.70 -24.59
C SER A 61 9.79 -22.18 -24.79
N GLY A 62 8.61 -22.50 -25.31
CA GLY A 62 8.13 -23.86 -25.48
C GLY A 62 9.06 -24.69 -26.36
N SER A 63 9.73 -25.68 -25.78
CA SER A 63 10.31 -26.80 -26.52
C SER A 63 9.40 -28.01 -26.34
N THR A 64 8.61 -28.31 -27.36
CA THR A 64 7.86 -29.56 -27.49
C THR A 64 8.85 -30.72 -27.63
N THR A 65 9.08 -31.45 -26.55
CA THR A 65 9.78 -32.74 -26.57
C THR A 65 8.77 -33.86 -26.41
N SER A 66 8.72 -34.73 -27.42
CA SER A 66 7.88 -35.92 -27.51
C SER A 66 8.33 -36.98 -26.50
N THR A 67 7.42 -37.38 -25.62
CA THR A 67 7.64 -38.43 -24.62
C THR A 67 7.48 -39.82 -25.24
N PRO A 68 8.41 -40.77 -25.01
CA PRO A 68 8.23 -42.15 -25.43
C PRO A 68 7.33 -42.94 -24.46
N SER A 69 6.47 -43.77 -25.03
CA SER A 69 5.53 -44.68 -24.37
C SER A 69 6.26 -45.82 -23.64
N GLY A 70 6.29 -45.74 -22.31
CA GLY A 70 6.77 -46.80 -21.41
C GLY A 70 5.62 -47.59 -20.75
N PRO A 71 5.91 -48.80 -20.21
CA PRO A 71 4.91 -49.82 -19.91
C PRO A 71 4.10 -49.56 -18.63
N SER A 72 2.88 -50.09 -18.66
CA SER A 72 1.83 -50.03 -17.64
C SER A 72 2.27 -50.60 -16.28
N ARG A 73 2.18 -49.74 -15.25
CA ARG A 73 2.50 -50.03 -13.85
C ARG A 73 1.26 -50.56 -13.11
N PRO A 74 1.39 -51.53 -12.17
CA PRO A 74 0.24 -52.16 -11.51
C PRO A 74 -0.44 -51.23 -10.48
N PRO A 75 -1.74 -51.43 -10.20
CA PRO A 75 -2.50 -50.65 -9.23
C PRO A 75 -2.27 -51.22 -7.82
N GLY A 76 -1.39 -50.61 -7.03
CA GLY A 76 -1.15 -51.09 -5.68
C GLY A 76 -0.11 -50.31 -4.90
N SER A 77 -0.54 -49.21 -4.28
CA SER A 77 -0.04 -48.72 -2.98
C SER A 77 -0.81 -47.44 -2.66
N GLY A 78 -1.62 -47.44 -1.60
CA GLY A 78 -2.40 -46.28 -1.19
C GLY A 78 -1.51 -45.05 -1.02
N ALA A 79 -1.89 -43.97 -1.70
CA ALA A 79 -1.26 -42.67 -1.48
C ALA A 79 -1.45 -42.31 -0.01
N THR A 80 -0.35 -42.37 0.75
CA THR A 80 -0.30 -41.88 2.12
C THR A 80 -0.70 -40.42 2.10
N LEU A 81 -1.79 -40.08 2.79
CA LEU A 81 -2.37 -38.73 2.97
C LEU A 81 -1.44 -37.73 3.70
N GLU A 82 -0.14 -38.00 3.76
CA GLU A 82 0.81 -37.34 4.67
C GLU A 82 1.53 -36.11 4.10
N ASP A 83 1.07 -35.50 2.99
CA ASP A 83 1.85 -34.39 2.38
C ASP A 83 0.99 -33.27 1.76
N ASP A 84 -0.11 -32.89 2.41
CA ASP A 84 -0.90 -31.70 2.02
C ASP A 84 -0.73 -30.56 3.04
N ASP A 85 0.50 -30.28 3.48
CA ASP A 85 0.78 -29.02 4.18
C ASP A 85 0.66 -27.87 3.19
N PRO A 86 -0.36 -26.99 3.29
CA PRO A 86 -0.59 -25.93 2.31
C PRO A 86 0.57 -24.94 2.23
N LEU A 87 1.47 -24.90 3.22
CA LEU A 87 2.65 -24.05 3.26
C LEU A 87 3.83 -24.60 2.45
N LYS A 88 3.80 -25.87 2.01
CA LYS A 88 4.86 -26.45 1.21
C LYS A 88 5.02 -25.67 -0.11
N GLY A 89 6.18 -25.04 -0.29
CA GLY A 89 6.50 -24.19 -1.44
C GLY A 89 5.77 -22.84 -1.48
N PHE A 90 5.07 -22.47 -0.41
CA PHE A 90 4.49 -21.13 -0.26
C PHE A 90 5.53 -20.18 0.30
N GLU A 91 5.76 -19.07 -0.40
CA GLU A 91 6.78 -18.08 -0.04
C GLU A 91 6.15 -16.70 0.14
N LEU A 92 6.67 -15.95 1.11
CA LEU A 92 6.34 -14.55 1.31
C LEU A 92 7.44 -13.66 0.74
N SER A 93 7.08 -12.64 -0.04
CA SER A 93 8.02 -11.60 -0.47
C SER A 93 8.25 -10.59 0.64
N PHE A 94 7.18 -10.13 1.28
CA PHE A 94 7.20 -9.15 2.35
C PHE A 94 6.14 -9.43 3.42
N LEU A 95 6.44 -8.96 4.63
CA LEU A 95 5.46 -8.73 5.68
C LEU A 95 5.25 -7.22 5.80
N SER A 96 4.13 -6.73 5.28
CA SER A 96 3.78 -5.32 5.36
C SER A 96 3.13 -5.01 6.70
N LEU A 97 3.68 -4.02 7.41
CA LEU A 97 3.19 -3.48 8.66
C LEU A 97 2.67 -2.06 8.38
N SER A 98 1.37 -1.96 8.15
CA SER A 98 0.70 -0.74 7.67
C SER A 98 0.11 0.11 8.78
N GLY A 99 -0.11 1.39 8.48
CA GLY A 99 -0.69 2.35 9.41
C GLY A 99 0.31 2.81 10.47
N VAL A 100 1.60 2.80 10.15
CA VAL A 100 2.62 3.45 10.98
C VAL A 100 2.38 4.96 10.99
N ASP A 101 2.51 5.57 12.17
CA ASP A 101 2.22 6.98 12.42
C ASP A 101 3.17 7.56 13.48
N ASP A 102 2.87 8.77 13.94
CA ASP A 102 3.64 9.53 14.93
C ASP A 102 3.81 8.83 16.29
N THR A 103 3.10 7.74 16.55
CA THR A 103 3.26 6.94 17.78
C THR A 103 4.52 6.07 17.76
N VAL A 104 5.13 5.86 16.59
CA VAL A 104 6.35 5.06 16.42
C VAL A 104 7.57 5.96 16.32
N SER A 105 8.60 5.71 17.13
CA SER A 105 9.88 6.40 17.00
C SER A 105 10.59 6.02 15.69
N PRO A 106 11.01 6.97 14.84
CA PRO A 106 11.75 6.66 13.63
C PRO A 106 13.03 5.86 13.87
N ARG A 107 13.69 6.09 15.01
CA ARG A 107 14.87 5.33 15.45
C ARG A 107 14.53 3.85 15.65
N THR A 108 13.42 3.57 16.35
CA THR A 108 13.00 2.19 16.64
C THR A 108 12.54 1.48 15.37
N LEU A 109 11.82 2.17 14.49
CA LEU A 109 11.47 1.66 13.15
C LEU A 109 12.71 1.24 12.36
N CYS A 110 13.75 2.10 12.37
CA CYS A 110 15.02 1.78 11.73
C CYS A 110 15.70 0.56 12.36
N ASP A 111 15.68 0.43 13.69
CA ASP A 111 16.26 -0.73 14.40
C ASP A 111 15.57 -2.04 13.98
N ILE A 112 14.22 -2.06 14.01
CA ILE A 112 13.40 -3.22 13.58
C ILE A 112 13.69 -3.57 12.12
N SER A 113 13.82 -2.57 11.25
CA SER A 113 14.06 -2.79 9.81
C SER A 113 15.43 -3.41 9.52
N GLN A 114 16.44 -3.15 10.37
CA GLN A 114 17.75 -3.79 10.23
C GLN A 114 17.75 -5.22 10.76
N GLU A 115 16.94 -5.50 11.78
CA GLU A 115 16.78 -6.85 12.32
C GLU A 115 15.93 -7.73 11.39
N PHE A 116 14.86 -7.17 10.82
CA PHE A 116 13.90 -7.88 10.00
C PHE A 116 13.80 -7.26 8.59
N SER A 117 14.77 -7.56 7.74
CA SER A 117 14.85 -6.98 6.38
C SER A 117 13.69 -7.35 5.44
N PHE A 118 12.86 -8.33 5.81
CA PHE A 118 11.66 -8.73 5.06
C PHE A 118 10.42 -7.88 5.40
N VAL A 119 10.52 -7.01 6.41
CA VAL A 119 9.45 -6.08 6.80
C VAL A 119 9.38 -4.93 5.81
N GLU A 120 8.14 -4.59 5.43
CA GLU A 120 7.78 -3.38 4.71
C GLU A 120 6.89 -2.51 5.60
N TRP A 121 7.14 -1.19 5.63
CA TRP A 121 6.35 -0.26 6.41
C TRP A 121 5.34 0.47 5.52
N GLY A 122 4.05 0.26 5.79
CA GLY A 122 2.96 0.92 5.09
C GLY A 122 2.57 2.24 5.76
N VAL A 123 2.76 3.35 5.04
CA VAL A 123 2.41 4.70 5.51
C VAL A 123 1.14 5.17 4.80
N ASN A 124 0.11 5.54 5.56
CA ASN A 124 -1.14 6.04 4.99
C ASN A 124 -1.06 7.53 4.65
N PHE A 125 -1.43 7.88 3.42
CA PHE A 125 -1.48 9.26 2.92
C PHE A 125 -2.92 9.64 2.59
N ARG A 126 -3.42 10.63 3.33
CA ARG A 126 -4.73 11.23 3.11
C ARG A 126 -4.73 12.65 3.67
N ALA A 127 -4.77 13.63 2.77
CA ALA A 127 -4.46 15.03 3.07
C ALA A 127 -5.21 15.59 4.29
N GLU A 128 -6.49 15.23 4.44
CA GLU A 128 -7.34 15.71 5.53
C GLU A 128 -7.06 15.05 6.89
N LYS A 129 -6.36 13.90 6.91
CA LYS A 129 -6.10 13.07 8.11
C LYS A 129 -4.65 13.06 8.60
N GLN A 130 -3.69 13.38 7.73
CA GLN A 130 -2.26 13.33 8.05
C GLN A 130 -1.90 14.12 9.31
N GLY A 131 -1.27 13.45 10.26
CA GLY A 131 -0.85 14.01 11.55
C GLY A 131 -2.01 14.42 12.48
N ARG A 132 -3.25 14.06 12.14
CA ARG A 132 -4.47 14.44 12.90
C ARG A 132 -5.22 13.23 13.42
N GLU A 133 -5.23 12.15 12.66
CA GLU A 133 -5.88 10.90 13.03
C GLU A 133 -4.85 9.79 13.23
N PRO A 134 -5.12 8.84 14.15
CA PRO A 134 -4.35 7.62 14.24
C PRO A 134 -4.23 6.92 12.88
N ARG A 135 -3.07 6.31 12.61
CA ARG A 135 -2.65 5.60 11.38
C ARG A 135 -2.22 6.49 10.23
N TYR A 136 -2.25 7.81 10.38
CA TYR A 136 -1.83 8.75 9.34
C TYR A 136 -0.66 9.60 9.84
N ALA A 137 0.56 9.18 9.46
CA ALA A 137 1.78 9.89 9.83
C ALA A 137 1.74 11.37 9.40
N SER A 138 2.26 12.23 10.27
CA SER A 138 2.49 13.64 9.95
C SER A 138 3.69 13.80 8.99
N LEU A 139 3.71 14.94 8.28
CA LEU A 139 4.89 15.32 7.49
C LEU A 139 6.13 15.57 8.37
N ALA A 140 5.93 15.98 9.63
CA ALA A 140 7.03 16.17 10.57
C ALA A 140 7.69 14.82 10.91
N TRP A 141 6.88 13.79 11.14
CA TRP A 141 7.37 12.43 11.38
C TRP A 141 8.13 11.88 10.17
N LEU A 142 7.62 12.06 8.95
CA LEU A 142 8.31 11.62 7.72
C LEU A 142 9.68 12.30 7.55
N ARG A 143 9.79 13.58 7.89
CA ARG A 143 11.09 14.30 7.87
C ARG A 143 12.05 13.74 8.90
N GLN A 144 11.60 13.51 10.13
CA GLN A 144 12.43 12.90 11.19
C GLN A 144 12.90 11.50 10.80
N LEU A 145 12.04 10.72 10.13
CA LEU A 145 12.40 9.41 9.60
C LEU A 145 13.47 9.50 8.52
N GLN A 146 13.33 10.42 7.56
CA GLN A 146 14.34 10.64 6.54
C GLN A 146 15.68 11.05 7.14
N GLU A 147 15.68 11.99 8.08
CA GLU A 147 16.88 12.45 8.79
C GLU A 147 17.59 11.29 9.51
N GLU A 148 16.83 10.42 10.19
CA GLU A 148 17.37 9.25 10.89
C GLU A 148 17.94 8.22 9.91
N ILE A 149 17.28 7.97 8.79
CA ILE A 149 17.78 7.09 7.71
C ILE A 149 19.09 7.65 7.15
N ASP A 150 19.13 8.94 6.79
CA ASP A 150 20.32 9.58 6.23
C ASP A 150 21.50 9.52 7.19
N ARG A 151 21.25 9.82 8.47
CA ARG A 151 22.26 9.72 9.53
C ARG A 151 22.84 8.31 9.64
N ARG A 152 22.02 7.27 9.54
CA ARG A 152 22.50 5.88 9.60
C ARG A 152 23.21 5.45 8.33
N GLN A 153 22.74 5.88 7.16
CA GLN A 153 23.39 5.56 5.88
C GLN A 153 24.80 6.11 5.77
N GLN A 154 25.10 7.25 6.42
CA GLN A 154 26.46 7.82 6.47
C GLN A 154 27.50 6.86 7.10
N THR A 155 27.07 5.89 7.91
CA THR A 155 27.96 4.87 8.49
C THR A 155 28.37 3.76 7.51
N GLY A 156 27.70 3.66 6.36
CA GLY A 156 27.95 2.64 5.34
C GLY A 156 27.47 1.22 5.67
N LYS A 157 26.91 1.00 6.87
CA LYS A 157 26.44 -0.33 7.33
C LYS A 157 24.91 -0.48 7.37
N PHE A 158 24.19 0.53 6.91
CA PHE A 158 22.73 0.56 7.00
C PHE A 158 22.08 0.04 5.73
N ALA A 159 21.36 -1.08 5.84
CA ALA A 159 20.58 -1.64 4.74
C ALA A 159 19.38 -0.74 4.41
N PRO A 160 18.93 -0.70 3.14
CA PRO A 160 17.70 0.02 2.77
C PRO A 160 16.49 -0.48 3.58
N ILE A 161 15.59 0.43 3.93
CA ILE A 161 14.29 0.11 4.53
C ILE A 161 13.25 0.04 3.41
N HIS A 162 12.30 -0.89 3.52
CA HIS A 162 11.20 -1.00 2.57
C HIS A 162 9.99 -0.19 3.03
N PHE A 163 9.49 0.67 2.15
CA PHE A 163 8.31 1.49 2.39
C PHE A 163 7.27 1.34 1.28
N ALA A 164 6.00 1.33 1.72
CA ALA A 164 4.83 1.37 0.87
C ALA A 164 3.95 2.57 1.21
N ALA A 165 3.52 3.34 0.21
CA ALA A 165 2.66 4.49 0.41
C ALA A 165 1.21 4.12 0.09
N HIS A 166 0.30 4.28 1.04
CA HIS A 166 -1.11 3.96 0.89
C HIS A 166 -1.90 5.23 0.62
N LEU A 167 -2.17 5.49 -0.66
CA LEU A 167 -2.84 6.71 -1.10
C LEU A 167 -4.36 6.53 -1.06
N GLY A 168 -5.00 7.34 -0.22
CA GLY A 168 -6.45 7.55 -0.19
C GLY A 168 -6.82 8.98 -0.62
N GLY A 169 -8.11 9.29 -0.58
CA GLY A 169 -8.65 10.63 -0.77
C GLY A 169 -8.21 11.30 -2.07
N GLU A 170 -7.89 12.59 -1.97
CA GLU A 170 -7.45 13.40 -3.12
C GLU A 170 -6.14 12.88 -3.73
N TYR A 171 -5.19 12.42 -2.92
CA TYR A 171 -3.93 11.86 -3.42
C TYR A 171 -4.12 10.66 -4.33
N CYS A 172 -5.05 9.75 -3.98
CA CYS A 172 -5.40 8.64 -4.86
C CYS A 172 -6.04 9.14 -6.16
N VAL A 173 -6.96 10.10 -6.05
CA VAL A 173 -7.69 10.66 -7.21
C VAL A 173 -6.76 11.38 -8.17
N ASP A 174 -5.75 12.09 -7.68
CA ASP A 174 -4.80 12.82 -8.51
C ASP A 174 -3.93 11.85 -9.33
N VAL A 175 -3.46 10.76 -8.72
CA VAL A 175 -2.80 9.67 -9.45
C VAL A 175 -3.71 9.06 -10.51
N LEU A 176 -4.98 8.80 -10.18
CA LEU A 176 -5.96 8.30 -11.15
C LEU A 176 -6.17 9.28 -12.32
N LYS A 177 -6.14 10.60 -12.08
CA LYS A 177 -6.25 11.64 -13.12
C LYS A 177 -5.00 11.79 -13.98
N GLY A 178 -3.89 11.14 -13.64
CA GLY A 178 -2.65 11.23 -14.38
C GLY A 178 -1.55 12.05 -13.69
N ASP A 179 -1.82 12.60 -12.50
CA ASP A 179 -0.81 13.36 -11.75
C ASP A 179 0.08 12.41 -10.95
N ALA A 180 1.32 12.29 -11.39
CA ALA A 180 2.34 11.44 -10.77
C ALA A 180 3.25 12.21 -9.80
N SER A 181 3.00 13.50 -9.53
CA SER A 181 3.94 14.37 -8.82
C SER A 181 4.24 13.89 -7.41
N LEU A 182 3.20 13.56 -6.62
CA LEU A 182 3.39 13.02 -5.28
C LEU A 182 4.14 11.68 -5.30
N VAL A 183 3.83 10.80 -6.25
CA VAL A 183 4.51 9.50 -6.37
C VAL A 183 5.99 9.68 -6.68
N ARG A 184 6.34 10.64 -7.54
CA ARG A 184 7.75 11.00 -7.80
C ARG A 184 8.44 11.47 -6.53
N THR A 185 7.84 12.39 -5.79
CA THR A 185 8.38 12.86 -4.50
C THR A 185 8.58 11.71 -3.52
N LEU A 186 7.60 10.82 -3.36
CA LEU A 186 7.71 9.68 -2.44
C LEU A 186 8.85 8.73 -2.84
N TRP A 187 9.03 8.48 -4.14
CA TRP A 187 10.11 7.63 -4.63
C TRP A 187 11.49 8.31 -4.56
N GLU A 188 11.61 9.54 -5.06
CA GLU A 188 12.88 10.25 -5.20
C GLU A 188 13.42 10.74 -3.85
N ASP A 189 12.55 11.30 -3.02
CA ASP A 189 12.97 11.96 -1.78
C ASP A 189 12.93 11.01 -0.57
N TYR A 190 12.01 10.06 -0.55
CA TYR A 190 11.77 9.17 0.60
C TYR A 190 12.03 7.69 0.30
N GLY A 191 12.32 7.31 -0.94
CA GLY A 191 12.67 5.94 -1.30
C GLY A 191 11.51 4.94 -1.27
N PHE A 192 10.25 5.39 -1.36
CA PHE A 192 9.11 4.48 -1.46
C PHE A 192 9.15 3.71 -2.78
N LEU A 193 9.14 2.37 -2.69
CA LEU A 193 9.20 1.48 -3.86
C LEU A 193 7.83 0.98 -4.29
N ARG A 194 6.83 1.09 -3.41
CA ARG A 194 5.45 0.65 -3.68
C ARG A 194 4.45 1.74 -3.36
N VAL A 195 3.43 1.85 -4.21
CA VAL A 195 2.32 2.78 -4.02
C VAL A 195 1.00 2.04 -4.15
N TYR A 196 0.28 1.96 -3.05
CA TYR A 196 -1.06 1.40 -2.96
C TYR A 196 -2.06 2.49 -3.32
N LEU A 197 -2.88 2.23 -4.32
CA LEU A 197 -4.03 3.05 -4.63
C LEU A 197 -5.26 2.38 -4.03
N CYS A 198 -5.92 3.12 -3.13
CA CYS A 198 -7.10 2.66 -2.41
C CYS A 198 -8.35 3.43 -2.86
N PRO A 199 -8.84 3.26 -4.11
CA PRO A 199 -9.89 4.08 -4.67
C PRO A 199 -11.30 3.63 -4.23
N THR A 200 -11.51 3.47 -2.93
CA THR A 200 -12.79 3.06 -2.32
C THR A 200 -13.43 4.23 -1.58
N ARG A 201 -14.74 4.12 -1.33
CA ARG A 201 -15.48 5.13 -0.57
C ARG A 201 -14.97 5.28 0.86
N ALA A 202 -14.59 4.17 1.51
CA ALA A 202 -14.00 4.20 2.86
C ALA A 202 -12.73 5.07 2.92
N ASN A 203 -12.00 5.11 1.81
CA ASN A 203 -10.81 5.92 1.63
C ASN A 203 -11.09 7.31 1.05
N GLY A 204 -12.35 7.76 0.97
CA GLY A 204 -12.70 9.10 0.51
C GLY A 204 -12.70 9.28 -1.01
N VAL A 205 -12.73 8.19 -1.79
CA VAL A 205 -12.73 8.25 -3.26
C VAL A 205 -14.11 7.94 -3.82
N ASN A 206 -14.54 8.67 -4.85
CA ASN A 206 -15.75 8.35 -5.59
C ASN A 206 -15.51 7.16 -6.55
N SER A 207 -15.81 5.97 -6.06
CA SER A 207 -15.60 4.71 -6.79
C SER A 207 -16.54 4.48 -7.98
N SER A 208 -17.61 5.29 -8.14
CA SER A 208 -18.57 5.11 -9.26
C SER A 208 -17.99 5.47 -10.64
N GLN A 209 -16.90 6.25 -10.68
CA GLN A 209 -16.34 6.79 -11.91
C GLN A 209 -14.96 6.23 -12.28
N LEU A 210 -14.49 5.17 -11.60
CA LEU A 210 -13.11 4.69 -11.73
C LEU A 210 -12.72 4.31 -13.16
N LYS A 211 -13.67 3.79 -13.96
CA LYS A 211 -13.41 3.37 -15.34
C LYS A 211 -12.92 4.50 -16.24
N LYS A 212 -13.31 5.75 -15.97
CA LYS A 212 -12.87 6.91 -16.79
C LYS A 212 -11.38 7.21 -16.64
N TYR A 213 -10.77 6.73 -15.56
CA TYR A 213 -9.35 6.95 -15.25
C TYR A 213 -8.43 5.87 -15.81
N LEU A 214 -8.96 4.85 -16.51
CA LEU A 214 -8.16 3.71 -16.97
C LEU A 214 -6.96 4.13 -17.83
N THR A 215 -7.17 5.04 -18.78
CA THR A 215 -6.10 5.50 -19.69
C THR A 215 -5.04 6.32 -18.96
N THR A 216 -5.45 7.28 -18.14
CA THR A 216 -4.53 8.16 -17.39
C THR A 216 -3.75 7.39 -16.33
N LEU A 217 -4.39 6.47 -15.61
CA LEU A 217 -3.72 5.61 -14.64
C LEU A 217 -2.64 4.74 -15.31
N ARG A 218 -2.93 4.14 -16.48
CA ARG A 218 -1.92 3.36 -17.23
C ARG A 218 -0.71 4.21 -17.61
N GLN A 219 -0.93 5.45 -18.03
CA GLN A 219 0.15 6.37 -18.35
C GLN A 219 1.03 6.64 -17.13
N VAL A 220 0.45 6.83 -15.95
CA VAL A 220 1.22 7.02 -14.70
C VAL A 220 2.04 5.78 -14.34
N ILE A 221 1.41 4.59 -14.38
CA ILE A 221 2.10 3.32 -14.09
C ILE A 221 3.32 3.15 -15.01
N LEU A 222 3.14 3.38 -16.32
CA LEU A 222 4.22 3.27 -17.32
C LEU A 222 5.28 4.36 -17.20
N ALA A 223 4.92 5.56 -16.73
CA ALA A 223 5.84 6.67 -16.56
C ALA A 223 6.79 6.50 -15.36
N LEU A 224 6.50 5.56 -14.47
CA LEU A 224 7.26 5.29 -13.25
C LEU A 224 7.56 3.79 -13.10
N PRO A 225 8.31 3.19 -14.05
CA PRO A 225 8.61 1.75 -14.03
C PRO A 225 9.35 1.27 -12.78
N GLN A 226 9.98 2.20 -12.05
CA GLN A 226 10.74 1.96 -10.83
C GLN A 226 9.88 1.86 -9.55
N VAL A 227 8.59 2.17 -9.66
CA VAL A 227 7.62 2.07 -8.57
C VAL A 227 6.64 0.95 -8.90
N GLU A 228 6.41 0.02 -7.97
CA GLU A 228 5.32 -0.95 -8.09
C GLU A 228 4.01 -0.29 -7.65
N PHE A 229 3.05 -0.21 -8.56
CA PHE A 229 1.70 0.24 -8.25
C PHE A 229 0.87 -0.93 -7.78
N VAL A 230 0.21 -0.78 -6.65
CA VAL A 230 -0.62 -1.81 -6.04
C VAL A 230 -2.07 -1.34 -6.07
N LEU A 231 -2.94 -2.08 -6.74
CA LEU A 231 -4.37 -1.76 -6.74
C LEU A 231 -5.12 -2.60 -5.73
N LEU A 232 -5.81 -1.93 -4.81
CA LEU A 232 -6.75 -2.57 -3.89
C LEU A 232 -7.92 -3.17 -4.69
N VAL A 233 -8.09 -4.49 -4.60
CA VAL A 233 -9.13 -5.26 -5.29
C VAL A 233 -10.29 -5.49 -4.33
N THR A 234 -11.42 -4.86 -4.67
CA THR A 234 -12.67 -4.99 -3.92
C THR A 234 -13.86 -5.01 -4.86
N LYS A 235 -15.08 -5.13 -4.32
CA LYS A 235 -16.31 -5.01 -5.11
C LYS A 235 -16.40 -3.65 -5.82
N GLU A 236 -15.99 -2.57 -5.15
CA GLU A 236 -16.04 -1.20 -5.69
C GLU A 236 -15.02 -0.98 -6.80
N THR A 237 -13.84 -1.59 -6.70
CA THR A 237 -12.72 -1.35 -7.63
C THR A 237 -12.64 -2.41 -8.73
N ARG A 238 -13.46 -3.47 -8.67
CA ARG A 238 -13.43 -4.63 -9.58
C ARG A 238 -13.44 -4.24 -11.05
N ALA A 239 -14.29 -3.28 -11.44
CA ALA A 239 -14.40 -2.86 -12.83
C ALA A 239 -13.07 -2.29 -13.36
N LEU A 240 -12.39 -1.46 -12.55
CA LEU A 240 -11.08 -0.89 -12.92
C LEU A 240 -9.99 -1.97 -12.90
N THR A 241 -9.91 -2.73 -11.81
CA THR A 241 -8.84 -3.72 -11.60
C THR A 241 -8.88 -4.85 -12.61
N PHE A 242 -10.05 -5.37 -12.98
CA PHE A 242 -10.17 -6.44 -13.96
C PHE A 242 -9.77 -5.99 -15.37
N HIS A 243 -10.07 -4.74 -15.73
CA HIS A 243 -9.60 -4.15 -16.98
C HIS A 243 -8.07 -4.06 -17.05
N LEU A 244 -7.40 -3.86 -15.90
CA LEU A 244 -5.94 -3.82 -15.81
C LEU A 244 -5.32 -5.21 -15.69
N MET A 245 -6.00 -6.19 -15.09
CA MET A 245 -5.55 -7.59 -15.09
C MET A 245 -5.50 -8.17 -16.50
N ASN A 246 -6.43 -7.78 -17.38
CA ASN A 246 -6.47 -8.22 -18.77
C ASN A 246 -5.39 -7.58 -19.66
N ASP A 247 -4.78 -6.48 -19.20
CA ASP A 247 -3.78 -5.69 -19.93
C ASP A 247 -2.70 -5.24 -18.93
N CYS A 248 -2.02 -6.24 -18.36
CA CYS A 248 -1.17 -6.02 -17.21
C CYS A 248 0.11 -5.29 -17.58
N GLN A 249 0.50 -4.37 -16.71
CA GLN A 249 1.77 -3.66 -16.76
C GLN A 249 2.82 -4.38 -15.88
N PRO A 250 4.12 -4.29 -16.21
CA PRO A 250 5.17 -5.04 -15.51
C PRO A 250 5.38 -4.61 -14.05
N ASN A 251 5.01 -3.37 -13.71
CA ASN A 251 5.12 -2.79 -12.37
C ASN A 251 3.74 -2.59 -11.71
N LEU A 252 2.78 -3.46 -12.04
CA LEU A 252 1.44 -3.47 -11.46
C LEU A 252 1.23 -4.74 -10.64
N ALA A 253 0.70 -4.57 -9.44
CA ALA A 253 0.34 -5.62 -8.50
C ALA A 253 -1.09 -5.42 -7.97
N PHE A 254 -1.63 -6.47 -7.35
CA PHE A 254 -3.00 -6.46 -6.83
C PHE A 254 -3.08 -6.88 -5.37
N PHE A 255 -3.85 -6.16 -4.58
CA PHE A 255 -4.00 -6.39 -3.15
C PHE A 255 -5.43 -6.79 -2.81
N TYR A 256 -5.61 -7.95 -2.19
CA TYR A 256 -6.91 -8.52 -1.84
C TYR A 256 -7.21 -8.35 -0.35
N PHE A 257 -8.28 -7.64 -0.04
CA PHE A 257 -8.71 -7.38 1.34
C PHE A 257 -9.91 -8.26 1.71
N SER A 258 -9.84 -9.01 2.82
CA SER A 258 -10.89 -9.99 3.21
C SER A 258 -12.24 -9.37 3.49
N GLU A 259 -12.29 -8.23 4.17
CA GLU A 259 -13.56 -7.64 4.64
C GLU A 259 -14.47 -7.20 3.48
N GLU A 260 -13.92 -7.00 2.27
CA GLU A 260 -14.70 -6.59 1.10
C GLU A 260 -15.00 -7.75 0.12
N ALA A 261 -14.47 -8.96 0.35
CA ALA A 261 -14.67 -10.13 -0.51
C ALA A 261 -16.01 -10.84 -0.26
N GLU A 262 -16.61 -10.68 0.93
CA GLU A 262 -17.81 -11.44 1.36
C GLU A 262 -19.13 -10.89 0.81
N ALA A 263 -19.18 -9.66 0.29
CA ALA A 263 -20.41 -9.05 -0.22
C ALA A 263 -20.86 -9.57 -1.60
N GLY A 264 -20.38 -10.75 -2.02
CA GLY A 264 -20.50 -11.28 -3.37
C GLY A 264 -21.24 -12.62 -3.52
N THR A 265 -21.65 -13.29 -2.44
CA THR A 265 -22.25 -14.64 -2.54
C THR A 265 -23.62 -14.83 -1.87
N SER A 266 -24.29 -13.77 -1.43
CA SER A 266 -25.68 -13.89 -0.97
C SER A 266 -26.53 -12.69 -1.36
N GLU A 267 -27.09 -12.71 -2.58
CA GLU A 267 -28.36 -12.04 -2.87
C GLU A 267 -29.53 -12.87 -2.32
N SER A 268 -29.47 -13.28 -1.04
CA SER A 268 -30.67 -13.72 -0.32
C SER A 268 -31.08 -12.60 0.60
N SER A 269 -32.02 -11.80 0.10
CA SER A 269 -32.79 -10.82 0.85
C SER A 269 -33.53 -11.52 2.00
N ASP A 270 -32.93 -11.55 3.19
CA ASP A 270 -33.70 -11.72 4.42
C ASP A 270 -33.11 -10.87 5.54
N LYS A 271 -33.73 -9.72 5.78
CA LYS A 271 -33.30 -8.70 6.76
C LYS A 271 -33.89 -8.99 8.14
N SER A 272 -33.72 -10.21 8.67
CA SER A 272 -34.04 -10.50 10.07
C SER A 272 -32.74 -10.60 10.89
N ARG A 273 -32.20 -9.43 11.26
CA ARG A 273 -31.09 -9.32 12.22
C ARG A 273 -31.61 -9.61 13.62
N VAL A 274 -31.75 -10.89 13.96
CA VAL A 274 -31.88 -11.34 15.35
C VAL A 274 -30.49 -11.37 15.97
N GLN A 275 -30.28 -10.58 17.03
CA GLN A 275 -29.12 -10.69 17.92
C GLN A 275 -29.15 -12.08 18.58
N SER A 276 -28.43 -13.04 18.01
CA SER A 276 -28.19 -14.32 18.67
C SER A 276 -27.04 -14.16 19.66
N THR A 277 -27.36 -14.27 20.95
CA THR A 277 -26.44 -14.20 22.11
C THR A 277 -25.95 -15.58 22.56
N ALA A 278 -26.03 -16.60 21.71
CA ALA A 278 -25.56 -17.94 22.06
C ALA A 278 -24.06 -18.11 21.73
N PRO A 279 -23.22 -18.60 22.67
CA PRO A 279 -21.83 -18.96 22.40
C PRO A 279 -21.81 -20.26 21.59
N THR A 280 -21.85 -20.16 20.27
CA THR A 280 -21.58 -21.31 19.40
C THR A 280 -20.09 -21.60 19.40
N ASN A 281 -19.73 -22.80 19.82
CA ASN A 281 -18.37 -23.31 19.81
C ASN A 281 -17.76 -23.26 18.39
N GLY A 282 -16.96 -22.22 18.14
CA GLY A 282 -15.59 -22.36 17.62
C GLY A 282 -15.38 -22.66 16.13
N GLN A 283 -16.41 -22.71 15.29
CA GLN A 283 -16.23 -22.68 13.83
C GLN A 283 -16.74 -21.36 13.28
N SER A 284 -15.94 -20.31 13.46
CA SER A 284 -16.06 -19.10 12.64
C SER A 284 -16.13 -19.54 11.19
N SER A 285 -17.21 -19.20 10.48
CA SER A 285 -17.36 -19.50 9.06
C SER A 285 -16.11 -18.97 8.37
N ARG A 286 -15.21 -19.87 7.95
CA ARG A 286 -13.90 -19.49 7.42
C ARG A 286 -14.13 -18.62 6.20
N VAL A 287 -13.86 -17.32 6.35
CA VAL A 287 -13.86 -16.37 5.24
C VAL A 287 -12.93 -16.93 4.16
N LYS A 288 -13.50 -17.32 3.03
CA LYS A 288 -12.71 -17.91 1.95
C LYS A 288 -11.91 -16.79 1.30
N ARG A 289 -10.57 -16.84 1.43
CA ARG A 289 -9.67 -15.92 0.75
C ARG A 289 -9.84 -16.03 -0.77
N PRO A 290 -9.85 -14.92 -1.53
CA PRO A 290 -10.01 -14.96 -2.97
C PRO A 290 -8.79 -15.62 -3.63
N ALA A 291 -9.03 -16.32 -4.74
CA ALA A 291 -7.95 -16.79 -5.58
C ALA A 291 -7.16 -15.59 -6.11
N PRO A 292 -5.83 -15.71 -6.24
CA PRO A 292 -4.99 -14.63 -6.74
C PRO A 292 -5.25 -14.35 -8.23
N CYS A 293 -4.67 -13.24 -8.74
CA CYS A 293 -4.81 -12.84 -10.14
C CYS A 293 -4.34 -13.96 -11.09
N PRO A 294 -5.08 -14.35 -12.13
CA PRO A 294 -4.77 -15.53 -12.95
C PRO A 294 -3.40 -15.46 -13.67
N HIS A 295 -2.83 -14.26 -13.87
CA HIS A 295 -1.55 -14.13 -14.55
C HIS A 295 -0.38 -14.48 -13.61
N PRO A 296 0.44 -15.49 -13.92
CA PRO A 296 1.49 -15.99 -13.00
C PRO A 296 2.62 -14.99 -12.77
N GLY A 297 2.81 -14.03 -13.67
CA GLY A 297 3.83 -12.99 -13.53
C GLY A 297 3.43 -11.76 -12.72
N ILE A 298 2.18 -11.70 -12.22
CA ILE A 298 1.69 -10.55 -11.47
C ILE A 298 1.79 -10.83 -9.98
N HIS A 299 2.49 -9.94 -9.28
CA HIS A 299 2.60 -9.95 -7.84
C HIS A 299 1.24 -9.65 -7.19
N CYS A 300 0.90 -10.38 -6.13
CA CYS A 300 -0.32 -10.12 -5.38
C CYS A 300 -0.11 -10.31 -3.88
N GLY A 301 -0.95 -9.64 -3.10
CA GLY A 301 -0.91 -9.76 -1.66
C GLY A 301 -2.26 -9.72 -1.02
N TYR A 302 -2.26 -10.00 0.27
CA TYR A 302 -3.45 -10.27 1.06
C TYR A 302 -3.43 -9.48 2.36
N GLY A 303 -4.57 -8.90 2.72
CA GLY A 303 -4.73 -8.21 4.01
C GLY A 303 -6.17 -8.27 4.51
N GLY A 304 -6.43 -7.52 5.57
CA GLY A 304 -7.73 -7.47 6.24
C GLY A 304 -7.86 -8.53 7.32
N GLY A 305 -8.15 -8.06 8.54
CA GLY A 305 -8.36 -8.90 9.72
C GLY A 305 -7.15 -9.72 10.19
N LEU A 306 -5.95 -9.47 9.66
CA LEU A 306 -4.73 -10.18 10.08
C LEU A 306 -4.22 -9.63 11.43
N THR A 307 -3.90 -10.53 12.35
CA THR A 307 -3.35 -10.24 13.68
C THR A 307 -2.22 -11.22 14.00
N SER A 308 -1.35 -10.91 14.98
CA SER A 308 -0.28 -11.82 15.39
C SER A 308 -0.83 -13.16 15.90
N GLU A 309 -2.02 -13.17 16.50
CA GLU A 309 -2.67 -14.38 17.01
C GLU A 309 -3.24 -15.28 15.89
N ASN A 310 -3.69 -14.70 14.78
CA ASN A 310 -4.32 -15.46 13.69
C ASN A 310 -3.43 -15.69 12.47
N LEU A 311 -2.27 -15.02 12.38
CA LEU A 311 -1.43 -14.98 11.20
C LEU A 311 -1.07 -16.38 10.67
N THR A 312 -0.69 -17.31 11.54
CA THR A 312 -0.34 -18.68 11.12
C THR A 312 -1.51 -19.40 10.43
N THR A 313 -2.73 -19.23 10.96
CA THR A 313 -3.93 -19.83 10.38
C THR A 313 -4.27 -19.16 9.06
N GLU A 314 -4.16 -17.84 8.99
CA GLU A 314 -4.46 -17.07 7.79
C GLU A 314 -3.45 -17.32 6.66
N LEU A 315 -2.16 -17.48 6.96
CA LEU A 315 -1.15 -17.86 5.98
C LEU A 315 -1.48 -19.22 5.34
N ARG A 316 -1.96 -20.19 6.13
CA ARG A 316 -2.43 -21.47 5.57
C ARG A 316 -3.65 -21.28 4.67
N ASN A 317 -4.58 -20.41 5.04
CA ASN A 317 -5.77 -20.11 4.23
C ASN A 317 -5.39 -19.41 2.91
N ILE A 318 -4.49 -18.44 2.97
CA ILE A 318 -3.94 -17.74 1.81
C ILE A 318 -3.20 -18.74 0.91
N ALA A 319 -2.34 -19.59 1.47
CA ALA A 319 -1.60 -20.57 0.69
C ALA A 319 -2.53 -21.56 -0.04
N ARG A 320 -3.64 -21.97 0.59
CA ARG A 320 -4.69 -22.76 -0.09
C ARG A 320 -5.37 -21.98 -1.22
N ALA A 321 -5.68 -20.70 -0.99
CA ALA A 321 -6.32 -19.85 -2.00
C ALA A 321 -5.41 -19.57 -3.20
N VAL A 322 -4.10 -19.45 -2.98
CA VAL A 322 -3.11 -19.31 -4.05
C VAL A 322 -3.08 -20.53 -4.95
N GLY A 323 -3.23 -21.72 -4.37
CA GLY A 323 -3.23 -22.99 -5.11
C GLY A 323 -1.89 -23.32 -5.77
N PRO A 324 -1.79 -24.48 -6.45
CA PRO A 324 -0.64 -24.83 -7.27
C PRO A 324 -0.73 -24.24 -8.70
N PRO A 325 0.41 -23.85 -9.33
CA PRO A 325 1.73 -23.73 -8.72
C PRO A 325 1.75 -22.59 -7.69
N LYS A 326 2.42 -22.82 -6.56
CA LYS A 326 2.59 -21.79 -5.54
C LYS A 326 3.40 -20.65 -6.14
N ARG A 327 3.05 -19.42 -5.77
CA ARG A 327 3.78 -18.20 -6.10
C ARG A 327 4.06 -17.41 -4.84
N THR A 328 5.08 -16.58 -4.91
CA THR A 328 5.40 -15.62 -3.87
C THR A 328 4.30 -14.57 -3.77
N VAL A 329 3.84 -14.29 -2.54
CA VAL A 329 2.86 -13.25 -2.24
C VAL A 329 3.33 -12.41 -1.06
N TRP A 330 2.75 -11.24 -0.83
CA TRP A 330 2.95 -10.52 0.44
C TRP A 330 1.68 -10.56 1.28
N VAL A 331 1.84 -10.28 2.58
CA VAL A 331 0.72 -10.07 3.48
C VAL A 331 0.83 -8.73 4.18
N ASP A 332 -0.29 -8.15 4.56
CA ASP A 332 -0.37 -6.81 5.14
C ASP A 332 -1.22 -6.81 6.42
N LEU A 333 -0.61 -6.34 7.51
CA LEU A 333 -1.22 -6.19 8.82
C LEU A 333 -1.31 -4.70 9.14
N GLU A 334 -2.49 -4.24 9.56
CA GLU A 334 -2.69 -2.85 10.02
C GLU A 334 -3.39 -2.86 11.38
N SER A 335 -4.70 -3.17 11.40
CA SER A 335 -5.51 -3.10 12.62
C SER A 335 -5.08 -4.09 13.70
N GLY A 336 -4.55 -5.26 13.32
CA GLY A 336 -4.05 -6.26 14.27
C GLY A 336 -2.83 -5.80 15.08
N LEU A 337 -2.05 -4.86 14.54
CA LEU A 337 -0.87 -4.28 15.18
C LEU A 337 -1.19 -3.08 16.09
N ARG A 338 -2.47 -2.70 16.17
CA ARG A 338 -2.89 -1.57 16.99
C ARG A 338 -3.29 -2.02 18.37
N SER A 339 -2.97 -1.21 19.39
CA SER A 339 -3.45 -1.41 20.75
C SER A 339 -4.45 -0.32 21.12
N ARG A 340 -5.59 -0.75 21.67
CA ARG A 340 -6.68 0.11 22.12
C ARG A 340 -6.99 -0.25 23.56
N ALA A 341 -6.42 0.49 24.50
CA ALA A 341 -6.80 0.39 25.90
C ALA A 341 -7.85 1.46 26.24
N ALA A 342 -8.73 1.19 27.20
CA ALA A 342 -9.72 2.16 27.64
C ALA A 342 -9.02 3.47 28.08
N GLY A 343 -9.41 4.59 27.47
CA GLY A 343 -8.82 5.90 27.74
C GLY A 343 -7.43 6.14 27.14
N ARG A 344 -6.88 5.21 26.35
CA ARG A 344 -5.64 5.43 25.58
C ARG A 344 -5.96 5.66 24.10
N PRO A 345 -5.17 6.48 23.40
CA PRO A 345 -5.31 6.63 21.96
C PRO A 345 -5.05 5.29 21.25
N ASP A 346 -5.57 5.17 20.03
CA ASP A 346 -5.25 4.08 19.12
C ASP A 346 -3.76 4.23 18.71
N GLU A 347 -2.89 3.32 19.15
CA GLU A 347 -1.43 3.40 18.95
C GLU A 347 -0.92 2.19 18.18
N PHE A 348 0.19 2.38 17.45
CA PHE A 348 0.91 1.27 16.81
C PHE A 348 1.74 0.53 17.87
N ASP A 349 1.42 -0.74 18.11
CA ASP A 349 2.03 -1.54 19.17
C ASP A 349 3.22 -2.33 18.62
N LEU A 350 4.42 -1.87 18.93
CA LEU A 350 5.67 -2.53 18.52
C LEU A 350 5.92 -3.87 19.22
N GLY A 351 5.15 -4.21 20.27
CA GLY A 351 5.26 -5.50 20.94
C GLY A 351 4.50 -6.64 20.24
N LYS A 352 3.65 -6.32 19.27
CA LYS A 352 2.85 -7.29 18.50
C LYS A 352 3.56 -7.78 17.26
#